data_AF-A0A351JUP2-F1
#
_entry.id   AF-A0A351JUP2-F1
#
_cell.length_a   1.000
_cell.length_b   1.000
_cell.length_c   1.000
_cell.angle_alpha   90.00
_cell.angle_beta   90.00
_cell.angle_gamma   90.00
#
_symmetry.space_group_name_H-M   'P 1'
#
loop_
_entity.id
_entity.type
_entity.pdbx_description
1 polymer ?
#
loop_
_entity_poly.entity_id
_entity_poly.type
_entity_poly.pdbx_seq_one_letter_code
_entity_poly.pdbx_strand_id
1 'polypeptide(L)'
;MNVLKIASTSEASAAAGAVANTFREVGMAELQAIGPKAVNQAVKSIAIARGYLASSGVDLFFTPAFVDVELNEETRTGIRFTVRSRTPALVLRPRHKGGEPPPPRETHAAQAEEWKDI
;
A
#
# COMPACT_ATOMS: atom_id res chain seq x y z
N MET A 1 -5.63 -10.46 10.48
CA MET A 1 -5.38 -9.56 9.34
C MET A 1 -6.45 -8.48 9.34
N ASN A 2 -6.10 -7.20 9.20
CA ASN A 2 -7.09 -6.13 9.21
C ASN A 2 -7.72 -6.01 7.81
N VAL A 3 -9.03 -6.23 7.70
CA VAL A 3 -9.80 -6.15 6.45
C VAL A 3 -10.29 -4.72 6.24
N LEU A 4 -9.99 -4.14 5.08
CA LEU A 4 -10.44 -2.80 4.73
C LEU A 4 -11.90 -2.84 4.27
N LYS A 5 -12.82 -2.39 5.13
CA LYS A 5 -14.23 -2.25 4.78
C LYS A 5 -14.44 -0.99 3.93
N ILE A 6 -14.98 -1.17 2.73
CA ILE A 6 -15.23 -0.08 1.79
C ILE A 6 -16.73 0.19 1.73
N ALA A 7 -17.10 1.45 1.94
CA ALA A 7 -18.46 1.95 1.83
C ALA A 7 -18.67 2.66 0.48
N SER A 8 -19.93 2.93 0.16
CA SER A 8 -20.29 3.74 -1.02
C SER A 8 -19.75 5.18 -0.94
N THR A 9 -19.58 5.70 0.27
CA THR A 9 -19.06 7.03 0.61
C THR A 9 -17.56 7.05 0.85
N SER A 10 -16.87 5.90 0.73
CA SER A 10 -15.41 5.88 0.89
C SER A 10 -14.73 6.64 -0.23
N GLU A 11 -13.83 7.55 0.15
CA GLU A 11 -12.96 8.24 -0.79
C GLU A 11 -11.89 7.30 -1.35
N ALA A 12 -11.88 7.12 -2.67
CA ALA A 12 -11.05 6.11 -3.31
C ALA A 12 -9.55 6.33 -3.06
N SER A 13 -9.10 7.58 -3.02
CA SER A 13 -7.70 7.96 -2.76
C SER A 13 -7.27 7.67 -1.32
N ALA A 14 -8.13 7.94 -0.34
CA ALA A 14 -7.88 7.64 1.06
C ALA A 14 -7.78 6.12 1.29
N ALA A 15 -8.75 5.37 0.76
CA ALA A 15 -8.74 3.91 0.81
C ALA A 15 -7.54 3.32 0.04
N ALA A 16 -7.12 3.90 -1.08
CA ALA A 16 -5.90 3.50 -1.79
C ALA A 16 -4.64 3.67 -0.95
N GLY A 17 -4.56 4.76 -0.17
CA GLY A 17 -3.47 4.97 0.79
C GLY A 17 -3.42 3.86 1.84
N ALA A 18 -4.58 3.48 2.38
CA ALA A 18 -4.68 2.36 3.32
C ALA A 18 -4.24 1.03 2.67
N VAL A 19 -4.72 0.71 1.46
CA VAL A 19 -4.31 -0.48 0.71
C VAL A 19 -2.79 -0.52 0.51
N ALA A 20 -2.20 0.59 0.06
CA ALA A 20 -0.76 0.65 -0.20
C ALA A 20 0.07 0.53 1.08
N ASN A 21 -0.39 1.08 2.21
CA ASN A 21 0.29 0.95 3.49
C ASN A 21 0.21 -0.48 4.01
N THR A 22 -0.99 -1.07 4.05
CA THR A 22 -1.17 -2.48 4.46
C THR A 22 -0.35 -3.42 3.57
N PHE A 23 -0.28 -3.15 2.27
CA PHE A 23 0.54 -3.95 1.36
C PHE A 23 2.05 -3.83 1.68
N ARG A 24 2.56 -2.65 1.99
CA ARG A 24 3.98 -2.46 2.37
C ARG A 24 4.33 -3.17 3.67
N GLU A 25 3.40 -3.22 4.62
CA GLU A 25 3.61 -3.85 5.94
C GLU A 25 3.52 -5.37 5.88
N VAL A 26 2.54 -5.90 5.14
CA VAL A 26 2.15 -7.33 5.22
C VAL A 26 2.42 -8.09 3.91
N GLY A 27 2.72 -7.39 2.82
CA GLY A 27 2.86 -7.99 1.48
C GLY A 27 1.52 -8.40 0.84
N MET A 28 0.40 -8.02 1.45
CA MET A 28 -0.95 -8.25 0.95
C MET A 28 -1.95 -7.28 1.57
N ALA A 29 -3.08 -7.09 0.91
CA ALA A 29 -4.22 -6.36 1.47
C ALA A 29 -5.52 -7.11 1.16
N GLU A 30 -6.53 -6.90 2.00
CA GLU A 30 -7.88 -7.43 1.77
C GLU A 30 -8.89 -6.30 1.90
N LEU A 31 -9.79 -6.19 0.93
CA LEU A 31 -10.91 -5.25 0.96
C LEU A 31 -12.22 -6.03 0.96
N GLN A 32 -13.23 -5.52 1.64
CA GLN A 32 -14.60 -6.02 1.56
C GLN A 32 -15.56 -4.87 1.24
N ALA A 33 -16.48 -5.11 0.31
CA ALA A 33 -17.45 -4.12 -0.13
C ALA A 33 -18.84 -4.75 -0.32
N ILE A 34 -19.88 -4.05 0.11
CA ILE A 34 -21.28 -4.46 -0.07
C ILE A 34 -21.99 -3.48 -0.98
N GLY A 35 -22.58 -3.99 -2.06
CA GLY A 35 -23.33 -3.21 -3.04
C GLY A 35 -22.47 -2.51 -4.11
N PRO A 36 -23.12 -2.07 -5.20
CA PRO A 36 -22.43 -1.68 -6.44
C PRO A 36 -21.53 -0.45 -6.28
N LYS A 37 -21.98 0.56 -5.51
CA LYS A 37 -21.19 1.77 -5.28
C LYS A 37 -19.92 1.49 -4.47
N ALA A 38 -20.02 0.67 -3.43
CA ALA A 38 -18.86 0.30 -2.61
C ALA A 38 -17.87 -0.55 -3.42
N VAL A 39 -18.35 -1.48 -4.25
CA VAL A 39 -17.52 -2.27 -5.16
C VAL A 39 -16.76 -1.37 -6.14
N ASN A 40 -17.41 -0.36 -6.72
CA ASN A 40 -16.74 0.63 -7.58
C ASN A 40 -15.64 1.38 -6.83
N GLN A 41 -15.88 1.79 -5.58
CA GLN A 41 -14.84 2.45 -4.77
C GLN A 41 -13.67 1.51 -4.47
N ALA A 42 -13.94 0.24 -4.14
CA ALA A 42 -12.88 -0.74 -3.89
C ALA A 42 -11.97 -0.93 -5.11
N VAL A 43 -12.56 -1.07 -6.29
CA VAL A 43 -11.80 -1.23 -7.55
C VAL A 43 -10.99 0.04 -7.86
N LYS A 44 -11.58 1.24 -7.72
CA LYS A 44 -10.86 2.52 -7.89
C LYS A 44 -9.69 2.63 -6.92
N SER A 45 -9.89 2.28 -5.66
CA SER A 45 -8.84 2.29 -4.64
C SER A 45 -7.68 1.37 -4.99
N ILE A 46 -7.95 0.16 -5.46
CA ILE A 46 -6.90 -0.78 -5.90
C ILE A 46 -6.15 -0.22 -7.11
N ALA A 47 -6.86 0.37 -8.09
CA ALA A 47 -6.24 0.98 -9.26
C ALA A 47 -5.30 2.15 -8.88
N ILE A 48 -5.71 3.01 -7.95
CA ILE A 48 -4.87 4.11 -7.44
C ILE A 48 -3.68 3.55 -6.63
N ALA A 49 -3.91 2.54 -5.79
CA ALA A 49 -2.87 1.90 -4.98
C ALA A 49 -1.77 1.26 -5.84
N ARG A 50 -2.12 0.71 -7.02
CA ARG A 50 -1.13 0.26 -8.02
C ARG A 50 -0.18 1.40 -8.41
N GLY A 51 -0.70 2.59 -8.68
CA GLY A 51 0.13 3.77 -8.97
C GLY A 51 1.04 4.16 -7.81
N TYR A 52 0.55 4.09 -6.56
CA TYR A 52 1.34 4.39 -5.36
C TYR A 52 2.50 3.41 -5.13
N LEU A 53 2.38 2.17 -5.59
CA LEU A 53 3.36 1.11 -5.40
C LEU A 53 4.28 0.90 -6.61
N ALA A 54 3.92 1.46 -7.77
CA ALA A 54 4.70 1.36 -9.01
C ALA A 54 6.14 1.87 -8.85
N SER A 55 6.35 2.97 -8.10
CA SER A 55 7.69 3.52 -7.82
C SER A 55 8.58 2.59 -6.99
N SER A 56 7.99 1.57 -6.36
CA SER A 56 8.68 0.53 -5.60
C SER A 56 8.83 -0.77 -6.39
N GLY A 57 8.55 -0.76 -7.71
CA GLY A 57 8.62 -1.95 -8.56
C GLY A 57 7.53 -2.99 -8.30
N VAL A 58 6.47 -2.63 -7.56
CA VAL A 58 5.37 -3.52 -7.21
C VAL A 58 4.17 -3.26 -8.09
N ASP A 59 3.76 -4.27 -8.86
CA ASP A 59 2.49 -4.28 -9.60
C ASP A 59 1.47 -5.16 -8.90
N LEU A 60 0.33 -4.56 -8.51
CA LEU A 60 -0.73 -5.29 -7.84
C LEU A 60 -1.69 -5.98 -8.81
N PHE A 61 -2.19 -7.12 -8.38
CA PHE A 61 -3.41 -7.73 -8.90
C PHE A 61 -4.37 -8.03 -7.74
N PHE A 62 -5.62 -8.32 -8.07
CA PHE A 62 -6.59 -8.76 -7.08
C PHE A 62 -7.40 -9.96 -7.59
N THR A 63 -7.86 -10.78 -6.64
CA THR A 63 -8.80 -11.88 -6.89
C THR A 63 -10.10 -11.60 -6.13
N PRO A 64 -11.24 -11.45 -6.80
CA PRO A 64 -12.53 -11.27 -6.15
C PRO A 64 -13.11 -12.61 -5.68
N ALA A 65 -13.86 -12.59 -4.59
CA ALA A 65 -14.66 -13.70 -4.10
C ALA A 65 -15.93 -13.20 -3.42
N PHE A 66 -17.02 -13.97 -3.48
CA PHE A 66 -18.17 -13.72 -2.59
C PHE A 66 -17.78 -13.98 -1.14
N VAL A 67 -18.36 -13.20 -0.24
CA VAL A 67 -18.17 -13.35 1.21
C VAL A 67 -19.44 -12.91 1.93
N ASP A 68 -19.75 -13.59 3.02
CA ASP A 68 -20.79 -13.14 3.94
C ASP A 68 -20.20 -12.14 4.92
N VAL A 69 -20.83 -10.97 5.01
CA VAL A 69 -20.37 -9.85 5.84
C VAL A 69 -21.48 -9.50 6.82
N GLU A 70 -21.14 -9.48 8.11
CA GLU A 70 -22.06 -8.99 9.14
C GLU A 70 -22.12 -7.46 9.14
N LEU A 71 -23.33 -6.93 9.03
CA LEU A 71 -23.63 -5.51 9.09
C LEU A 71 -24.96 -5.31 9.85
N ASN A 72 -24.90 -4.62 10.99
CA ASN A 72 -26.08 -4.31 11.82
C ASN A 72 -26.93 -5.55 12.16
N GLU A 73 -26.28 -6.63 12.61
CA GLU A 73 -26.93 -7.93 12.95
C GLU A 73 -27.53 -8.69 11.75
N GLU A 74 -27.40 -8.14 10.54
CA GLU A 74 -27.81 -8.80 9.30
C GLU A 74 -26.58 -9.34 8.55
N THR A 75 -26.69 -10.56 8.04
CA THR A 75 -25.70 -11.12 7.12
C THR A 75 -26.01 -10.65 5.71
N ARG A 76 -25.03 -10.03 5.05
CA ARG A 76 -25.15 -9.59 3.66
C ARG A 76 -24.04 -10.18 2.82
N THR A 77 -24.38 -10.61 1.61
CA THR A 77 -23.39 -11.04 0.63
C THR A 77 -22.67 -9.82 0.06
N GLY A 78 -21.34 -9.80 0.23
CA GLY A 78 -20.44 -8.80 -0.32
C GLY A 78 -19.41 -9.41 -1.26
N ILE A 79 -18.52 -8.55 -1.77
CA ILE A 79 -17.34 -8.96 -2.52
C ILE A 79 -16.09 -8.68 -1.68
N ARG A 80 -15.27 -9.71 -1.52
CA ARG A 80 -13.93 -9.63 -0.99
C ARG A 80 -12.93 -9.53 -2.14
N PHE A 81 -11.97 -8.62 -2.01
CA PHE A 81 -10.86 -8.44 -2.93
C PHE A 81 -9.57 -8.79 -2.20
N THR A 82 -8.93 -9.91 -2.56
CA THR A 82 -7.60 -10.24 -2.06
C THR A 82 -6.56 -9.64 -2.99
N VAL A 83 -5.76 -8.70 -2.49
CA VAL A 83 -4.77 -7.94 -3.25
C VAL A 83 -3.37 -8.50 -2.99
N ARG A 84 -2.64 -8.78 -4.08
CA ARG A 84 -1.31 -9.42 -4.11
C ARG A 84 -0.42 -8.72 -5.14
N SER A 85 0.89 -8.97 -5.10
CA SER A 85 1.83 -8.50 -6.12
C SER A 85 2.06 -9.57 -7.20
N ARG A 86 2.11 -9.17 -8.48
CA ARG A 86 2.51 -10.03 -9.59
C ARG A 86 4.01 -10.30 -9.59
N THR A 87 4.78 -9.29 -9.21
CA THR A 87 6.23 -9.38 -9.06
C THR A 87 6.55 -9.93 -7.67
N PRO A 88 7.56 -10.79 -7.48
CA PRO A 88 8.07 -11.11 -6.16
C PRO A 88 8.47 -9.79 -5.48
N ALA A 89 7.68 -9.34 -4.51
CA ALA A 89 7.98 -8.12 -3.80
C ALA A 89 9.19 -8.42 -2.90
N LEU A 90 10.36 -7.85 -3.24
CA LEU A 90 11.39 -7.62 -2.25
C LEU A 90 10.67 -6.89 -1.09
N VAL A 91 10.73 -7.44 0.12
CA VAL A 91 10.04 -6.89 1.31
C VAL A 91 10.27 -5.38 1.34
N LEU A 92 9.24 -4.61 0.99
CA LEU A 92 9.36 -3.16 0.90
C LEU A 92 9.55 -2.68 2.34
N ARG A 93 10.70 -2.06 2.65
CA ARG A 93 10.89 -1.46 3.97
C ARG A 93 9.73 -0.47 4.21
N PRO A 94 9.02 -0.55 5.34
CA PRO A 94 7.99 0.41 5.68
C PRO A 94 8.56 1.82 5.60
N ARG A 95 7.85 2.75 4.94
CA ARG A 95 8.20 4.18 5.02
C ARG A 95 7.91 4.64 6.44
N HIS A 96 8.93 4.78 7.27
CA HIS A 96 8.81 5.49 8.54
C HIS A 96 8.41 6.95 8.25
N LYS A 97 7.23 7.38 8.69
CA LYS A 97 6.92 8.80 8.82
C LYS A 97 7.69 9.31 10.06
N GLY A 98 8.89 9.84 9.85
CA GLY A 98 9.69 10.46 10.93
C GLY A 98 10.99 9.75 11.28
N GLY A 99 11.70 9.17 10.30
CA GLY A 99 13.10 8.80 10.50
C GLY A 99 13.98 10.05 10.49
N GLU A 100 14.83 10.19 11.50
CA GLU A 100 15.91 11.18 11.54
C GLU A 100 16.68 11.16 10.21
N PRO A 101 17.05 12.31 9.63
CA PRO A 101 17.78 12.33 8.38
C PRO A 101 19.02 11.44 8.50
N PRO A 102 19.39 10.70 7.43
CA PRO A 102 20.57 9.87 7.46
C PRO A 102 21.76 10.73 7.91
N PRO A 103 22.65 10.19 8.77
CA PRO A 103 23.81 10.94 9.23
C PRO A 103 24.54 11.50 8.01
N PRO A 104 25.06 12.74 8.07
CA PRO A 104 25.82 13.32 6.97
C PRO A 104 26.87 12.31 6.55
N ARG A 105 26.90 11.96 5.25
CA ARG A 105 28.02 11.18 4.73
C ARG A 105 29.26 12.00 5.01
N GLU A 106 30.22 11.41 5.72
CA GLU A 106 31.56 11.99 5.85
C GLU A 106 32.06 12.23 4.43
N THR A 107 31.99 13.47 3.98
CA THR A 107 32.74 13.90 2.83
C THR A 107 34.18 13.69 3.24
N HIS A 108 34.88 12.79 2.56
CA HIS A 108 36.34 12.74 2.57
C HIS A 108 36.87 14.08 2.03
N ALA A 109 36.80 15.12 2.86
CA ALA A 109 37.47 16.40 2.69
C ALA A 109 38.87 16.33 3.31
N ALA A 110 39.51 15.16 3.22
CA ALA A 110 40.83 14.87 3.78
C ALA A 110 41.83 14.48 2.68
N GLN A 111 41.66 15.02 1.46
CA GLN A 111 42.65 14.85 0.38
C GLN A 111 43.02 16.17 -0.33
N ALA A 112 42.70 17.33 0.25
CA ALA A 112 43.07 18.64 -0.30
C ALA A 112 44.34 19.27 0.32
N GLU A 113 45.00 18.59 1.28
CA GLU A 113 46.17 19.12 2.01
C GLU A 113 47.46 18.32 1.72
N GLU A 114 47.53 17.53 0.65
CA GLU A 114 48.69 16.64 0.37
C GLU A 114 49.55 17.05 -0.84
N TRP A 115 49.41 18.28 -1.36
CA TRP A 115 50.22 18.81 -2.48
C TRP A 115 50.91 20.15 -2.17
N LYS A 116 51.10 20.50 -0.90
CA LYS A 116 51.79 21.76 -0.54
C LYS A 116 53.32 21.65 -0.45
N ASP A 117 53.90 20.46 -0.57
CA ASP A 117 55.35 20.24 -0.41
C ASP A 117 56.02 19.43 -1.55
N ILE A 118 55.50 19.48 -2.78
CA ILE A 118 56.23 19.06 -4.01
C ILE A 118 56.12 20.15 -5.08
#